data_AF-A0A7S1WCB5-F1
#
_entry.id   AF-A0A7S1WCB5-F1
#
_cell.length_a   1.000
_cell.length_b   1.000
_cell.length_c   1.000
_cell.angle_alpha   90.00
_cell.angle_beta   90.00
_cell.angle_gamma   90.00
#
_symmetry.space_group_name_H-M   'P 1'
#
loop_
_entity.id
_entity.type
_entity.pdbx_description
1 polymer ?
#
loop_
_entity_poly.entity_id
_entity_poly.type
_entity_poly.pdbx_seq_one_letter_code
_entity_poly.pdbx_strand_id
1 'polypeptide(L)'
;ATVISYSAVVSACAKGEKWDRAMRAFEEMQLCRVEANTISYNAAISSCKHPGLWGRALQLLRTMLDGSLQADTISYCSAISACEADAQWEQALALLQEALRT
;
A
#
# COMPACT_ATOMS: atom_id res chain seq x y z
N ALA A 1 9.81 -7.82 -17.52
CA ALA A 1 10.23 -6.97 -16.38
C ALA A 1 10.22 -7.82 -15.11
N THR A 2 11.13 -7.59 -14.17
CA THR A 2 11.25 -8.37 -12.92
C THR A 2 10.57 -7.66 -11.76
N VAL A 3 10.34 -8.38 -10.66
CA VAL A 3 9.80 -7.84 -9.38
C VAL A 3 10.55 -6.57 -8.96
N ILE A 4 11.89 -6.57 -9.07
CA ILE A 4 12.75 -5.45 -8.69
C ILE A 4 12.50 -4.21 -9.57
N SER A 5 12.27 -4.41 -10.87
CA SER A 5 11.99 -3.31 -11.79
C SER A 5 10.63 -2.66 -11.49
N TYR A 6 9.59 -3.46 -11.24
CA TYR A 6 8.27 -2.94 -10.87
C TYR A 6 8.30 -2.27 -9.50
N SER A 7 8.92 -2.90 -8.49
CA SER A 7 9.02 -2.31 -7.15
C SER A 7 9.77 -0.97 -7.15
N ALA A 8 10.81 -0.83 -7.98
CA ALA A 8 11.52 0.43 -8.15
C ALA A 8 10.64 1.51 -8.78
N VAL A 9 9.86 1.16 -9.81
CA VAL A 9 8.92 2.10 -10.47
C VAL A 9 7.81 2.52 -9.51
N VAL A 10 7.19 1.58 -8.79
CA VAL A 10 6.13 1.88 -7.81
C VAL A 10 6.70 2.76 -6.69
N SER A 11 7.88 2.44 -6.15
CA SER A 11 8.52 3.24 -5.11
C SER A 11 8.89 4.66 -5.58
N ALA A 12 9.43 4.79 -6.80
CA ALA A 12 9.75 6.09 -7.37
C ALA A 12 8.49 6.94 -7.62
N CYS A 13 7.40 6.33 -8.09
CA CYS A 13 6.13 7.02 -8.30
C CYS A 13 5.47 7.42 -6.97
N ALA A 14 5.53 6.55 -5.95
CA ALA A 14 5.03 6.85 -4.61
C ALA A 14 5.77 8.05 -3.98
N LYS A 15 7.11 8.07 -4.07
CA LYS A 15 7.93 9.20 -3.60
C LYS A 15 7.72 10.48 -4.39
N GLY A 16 7.35 10.37 -5.66
CA GLY A 16 7.02 11.50 -6.51
C GLY A 16 5.57 11.97 -6.39
N GLU A 17 4.79 11.45 -5.43
CA GLU A 17 3.37 11.75 -5.21
C GLU A 17 2.47 11.45 -6.44
N LYS A 18 2.96 10.60 -7.36
CA LYS A 18 2.23 10.16 -8.56
C LYS A 18 1.49 8.86 -8.27
N TRP A 19 0.48 8.95 -7.43
CA TRP A 19 -0.32 7.80 -6.99
C TRP A 19 -0.95 7.04 -8.17
N ASP A 20 -1.39 7.74 -9.22
CA ASP A 20 -2.00 7.15 -10.40
C ASP A 20 -1.03 6.22 -11.12
N ARG A 21 0.23 6.66 -11.26
CA ARG A 21 1.29 5.88 -11.92
C ARG A 21 1.78 4.74 -11.05
N ALA A 22 1.91 4.96 -9.74
CA ALA A 22 2.27 3.92 -8.80
C ALA A 22 1.25 2.78 -8.83
N MET A 23 -0.04 3.12 -8.81
CA MET A 23 -1.11 2.13 -8.87
C MET A 23 -1.16 1.38 -10.20
N ARG A 24 -1.02 2.08 -11.33
CA ARG A 24 -0.97 1.43 -12.65
C ARG A 24 0.19 0.45 -12.75
N ALA A 25 1.38 0.83 -12.28
CA ALA A 25 2.55 -0.05 -12.29
C ALA A 25 2.35 -1.28 -11.39
N PHE A 26 1.68 -1.10 -10.24
CA PHE A 26 1.33 -2.22 -9.35
C PHE A 26 0.29 -3.15 -9.97
N GLU A 27 -0.74 -2.62 -10.63
CA GLU A 27 -1.74 -3.41 -11.35
C GLU A 27 -1.13 -4.17 -12.52
N GLU A 28 -0.24 -3.53 -13.29
CA GLU A 28 0.48 -4.16 -14.38
C GLU A 28 1.35 -5.33 -13.89
N MET A 29 2.00 -5.16 -12.72
CA MET A 29 2.78 -6.21 -12.07
C MET A 29 1.91 -7.44 -11.78
N GLN A 30 0.71 -7.24 -11.22
CA GLN A 30 -0.25 -8.31 -10.95
C GLN A 30 -0.75 -8.98 -12.25
N LEU A 31 -1.07 -8.19 -13.28
CA LEU A 31 -1.51 -8.68 -14.59
C LEU A 31 -0.44 -9.52 -15.28
N CYS A 32 0.83 -9.13 -15.15
CA CYS A 32 1.97 -9.88 -15.66
C CYS A 32 2.30 -11.13 -14.83
N ARG A 33 1.49 -11.47 -13.81
CA ARG A 33 1.73 -12.57 -12.85
C ARG A 33 3.09 -12.46 -12.15
N VAL A 34 3.58 -11.24 -11.98
CA VAL A 34 4.80 -10.97 -11.24
C VAL A 34 4.41 -10.89 -9.77
N GLU A 35 4.97 -11.78 -8.96
CA GLU A 35 4.62 -11.91 -7.54
C GLU A 35 5.02 -10.66 -6.76
N ALA A 36 4.02 -9.93 -6.26
CA ALA A 36 4.26 -8.76 -5.43
C ALA A 36 4.74 -9.17 -4.05
N ASN A 37 5.81 -8.53 -3.60
CA ASN A 37 6.36 -8.70 -2.27
C ASN A 37 5.96 -7.53 -1.36
N THR A 38 6.31 -7.64 -0.07
CA THR A 38 6.07 -6.60 0.95
C THR A 38 6.51 -5.21 0.50
N ILE A 39 7.67 -5.09 -0.18
CA ILE A 39 8.18 -3.80 -0.66
C ILE A 39 7.22 -3.17 -1.68
N SER A 40 6.70 -3.97 -2.62
CA SER A 40 5.80 -3.51 -3.68
C SER A 40 4.44 -3.08 -3.10
N TYR A 41 3.92 -3.84 -2.13
CA TYR A 41 2.70 -3.47 -1.40
C TYR A 41 2.90 -2.20 -0.58
N ASN A 42 3.97 -2.10 0.20
CA ASN A 42 4.26 -0.92 1.00
C ASN A 42 4.33 0.34 0.13
N ALA A 43 5.03 0.26 -1.01
CA ALA A 43 5.10 1.39 -1.95
C ALA A 43 3.72 1.76 -2.52
N ALA A 44 2.88 0.77 -2.87
CA ALA A 44 1.52 1.01 -3.35
C ALA A 44 0.61 1.63 -2.27
N ILE A 45 0.64 1.11 -1.05
CA ILE A 45 -0.12 1.64 0.10
C ILE A 45 0.36 3.06 0.43
N SER A 46 1.66 3.32 0.49
CA SER A 46 2.19 4.67 0.74
C SER A 46 1.76 5.67 -0.33
N SER A 47 1.62 5.24 -1.59
CA SER A 47 1.12 6.09 -2.67
C SER A 47 -0.35 6.49 -2.48
N CYS A 48 -1.11 5.74 -1.69
CA CYS A 48 -2.51 6.04 -1.36
C CYS A 48 -2.67 7.12 -0.27
N LYS A 49 -1.59 7.82 0.13
CA LYS A 49 -1.68 8.98 1.04
C LYS A 49 -2.47 10.16 0.44
N HIS A 50 -2.73 10.15 -0.87
CA HIS A 50 -3.55 11.17 -1.51
C HIS A 50 -5.02 11.08 -1.05
N PRO A 51 -5.70 12.23 -0.80
CA PRO A 51 -7.12 12.25 -0.46
C PRO A 51 -7.99 11.48 -1.46
N GLY A 52 -9.00 10.78 -0.96
CA GLY A 52 -9.93 9.91 -1.68
C GLY A 52 -9.45 8.47 -1.86
N LEU A 53 -8.25 8.11 -1.39
CA LEU A 53 -7.65 6.78 -1.60
C LEU A 53 -7.54 5.91 -0.35
N TRP A 54 -8.02 6.38 0.82
CA TRP A 54 -7.98 5.62 2.08
C TRP A 54 -8.53 4.19 1.93
N GLY A 55 -9.66 4.02 1.24
CA GLY A 55 -10.29 2.71 1.06
C GLY A 55 -9.43 1.75 0.23
N ARG A 56 -8.67 2.28 -0.74
CA ARG A 56 -7.74 1.48 -1.55
C ARG A 56 -6.50 1.09 -0.77
N ALA A 57 -5.99 1.97 0.10
CA ALA A 57 -4.89 1.66 1.02
C ALA A 57 -5.25 0.47 1.93
N LEU A 58 -6.46 0.49 2.52
CA LEU A 58 -6.97 -0.59 3.35
C LEU A 58 -7.15 -1.90 2.56
N GLN A 59 -7.68 -1.82 1.34
CA GLN A 59 -7.84 -2.99 0.48
C GLN A 59 -6.50 -3.63 0.16
N LEU A 60 -5.48 -2.84 -0.16
CA LEU A 60 -4.12 -3.34 -0.44
C LEU A 60 -3.50 -4.00 0.79
N LEU A 61 -3.66 -3.40 1.98
CA LEU A 61 -3.18 -3.99 3.24
C LEU A 61 -3.86 -5.34 3.51
N ARG A 62 -5.18 -5.44 3.33
CA ARG A 62 -5.91 -6.70 3.47
C ARG A 62 -5.47 -7.75 2.46
N THR A 63 -5.30 -7.36 1.20
CA THR A 63 -4.83 -8.26 0.14
C THR A 63 -3.43 -8.82 0.46
N MET A 64 -2.57 -8.00 1.06
CA MET A 64 -1.26 -8.43 1.53
C MET A 64 -1.36 -9.49 2.64
N LEU A 65 -2.22 -9.25 3.65
CA LEU A 65 -2.46 -10.20 4.74
C LEU A 65 -3.08 -11.52 4.24
N ASP A 66 -4.09 -11.45 3.37
CA ASP A 66 -4.75 -12.61 2.75
C ASP A 66 -3.78 -13.42 1.89
N GLY A 67 -2.82 -12.75 1.25
CA GLY A 67 -1.74 -13.34 0.48
C GLY A 67 -0.64 -14.01 1.32
N SER A 68 -0.84 -14.16 2.64
CA SER A 68 0.16 -14.68 3.58
C SER A 68 1.46 -13.86 3.64
N LEU A 69 1.45 -12.61 3.16
CA LEU A 69 2.56 -11.68 3.31
C LEU A 69 2.45 -11.00 4.67
N GLN A 70 3.57 -10.93 5.40
CA GLN A 70 3.59 -10.24 6.67
C GLN A 70 3.63 -8.73 6.48
N ALA A 71 2.53 -8.07 6.87
CA ALA A 71 2.46 -6.63 7.00
C ALA A 71 3.45 -6.18 8.09
N ASP A 72 4.26 -5.17 7.77
CA ASP A 72 5.20 -4.58 8.71
C ASP A 72 4.68 -3.23 9.20
N THR A 73 5.45 -2.59 10.08
CA THR A 73 5.13 -1.25 10.59
C THR A 73 4.92 -0.24 9.45
N ILE A 74 5.64 -0.38 8.34
CA ILE A 74 5.52 0.53 7.18
C ILE A 74 4.16 0.34 6.50
N SER A 75 3.70 -0.91 6.33
CA SER A 75 2.38 -1.22 5.78
C SER A 75 1.26 -0.53 6.57
N TYR A 76 1.25 -0.72 7.90
CA TYR A 76 0.23 -0.15 8.78
C TYR A 76 0.33 1.38 8.86
N CYS A 77 1.52 1.95 9.06
CA CYS A 77 1.70 3.41 9.10
C CYS A 77 1.26 4.08 7.80
N SER A 78 1.51 3.45 6.65
CA SER A 78 1.08 3.97 5.35
C SER A 78 -0.44 3.96 5.21
N ALA A 79 -1.10 2.88 5.62
CA ALA A 79 -2.56 2.79 5.60
C ALA A 79 -3.23 3.77 6.59
N ILE A 80 -2.65 3.95 7.78
CA ILE A 80 -3.08 4.95 8.76
C ILE A 80 -2.95 6.37 8.19
N SER A 81 -1.82 6.68 7.54
CA SER A 81 -1.58 7.99 6.92
C SER A 81 -2.59 8.30 5.80
N ALA A 82 -3.00 7.27 5.05
CA ALA A 82 -4.05 7.41 4.04
C ALA A 82 -5.43 7.69 4.67
N CYS A 83 -5.74 7.06 5.82
CA CYS A 83 -6.96 7.33 6.56
C CYS A 83 -6.98 8.76 7.17
N GLU A 84 -5.82 9.25 7.64
CA GLU A 84 -5.66 10.61 8.13
C GLU A 84 -5.99 11.65 7.05
N ALA A 85 -5.54 11.43 5.81
CA ALA A 85 -5.76 12.34 4.69
C ALA A 85 -7.26 12.59 4.37
N ASP A 86 -8.13 11.65 4.72
CA ASP A 86 -9.59 11.71 4.51
C ASP A 86 -10.38 11.79 5.83
N ALA A 87 -9.73 12.17 6.93
CA ALA A 87 -10.31 12.29 8.28
C ALA A 87 -11.02 11.02 8.79
N GLN A 88 -10.60 9.84 8.31
CA GLN A 88 -11.13 8.53 8.70
C GLN A 88 -10.46 8.01 9.98
N TRP A 89 -10.58 8.77 11.08
CA TRP A 89 -9.90 8.49 12.35
C TRP A 89 -10.32 7.15 12.98
N GLU A 90 -11.57 6.72 12.79
CA GLU A 90 -12.08 5.43 13.29
C GLU A 90 -11.31 4.25 12.68
N GLN A 91 -11.05 4.32 11.37
CA GLN A 91 -10.30 3.29 10.65
C GLN A 91 -8.82 3.34 10.99
N ALA A 92 -8.25 4.54 11.12
CA ALA A 92 -6.89 4.73 11.60
C ALA A 92 -6.68 4.11 12.99
N LEU A 93 -7.63 4.30 13.92
CA LEU A 93 -7.57 3.72 15.26
C LEU A 93 -7.70 2.20 15.23
N ALA A 94 -8.60 1.66 14.42
CA ALA A 94 -8.77 0.22 14.25
C ALA A 94 -7.46 -0.44 13.75
N LEU A 95 -6.84 0.15 12.73
CA LEU A 95 -5.53 -0.30 12.21
C LEU A 95 -4.43 -0.23 13.27
N LEU A 96 -4.39 0.83 14.07
CA LEU A 96 -3.39 0.96 15.14
C LEU A 96 -3.56 -0.14 16.19
N GLN A 97 -4.81 -0.46 16.57
CA GLN A 97 -5.08 -1.56 17.50
C GLN A 97 -4.70 -2.92 16.92
N GLU A 98 -4.88 -3.12 15.61
CA GLU A 98 -4.45 -4.33 14.91
C GLU A 98 -2.92 -4.44 14.88
N ALA A 99 -2.22 -3.37 14.52
CA ALA A 99 -0.76 -3.31 14.50
C ALA A 99 -0.11 -3.51 15.88
N LEU A 100 -0.81 -3.19 16.97
CA LEU A 100 -0.35 -3.42 18.35
C LEU A 100 -0.61 -4.85 18.85
N ARG A 101 -1.43 -5.63 18.14
CA ARG A 101 -1.75 -7.03 18.49
C ARG A 101 -0.89 -8.06 17.77
N THR A 102 -0.29 -7.68 16.65
CA THR A 102 0.69 -8.48 15.89
C THR A 102 2.08 -8.36 16.49
#